data_AF-A0A6B2G3I4-F1
#
_entry.id   AF-A0A6B2G3I4-F1
#
_cell.length_a   1.000
_cell.length_b   1.000
_cell.length_c   1.000
_cell.angle_alpha   90.00
_cell.angle_beta   90.00
_cell.angle_gamma   90.00
#
_symmetry.space_group_name_H-M   'P 1'
#
loop_
_entity.id
_entity.type
_entity.pdbx_description
1 polymer ?
#
loop_
_entity_poly.entity_id
_entity_poly.type
_entity_poly.pdbx_seq_one_letter_code
_entity_poly.pdbx_strand_id
1 'polypeptide(L)'
;VSEEFNPGSLLGYIVNSLAENGIKQSELLVAHLADINLHLIIPYKDVIEIYNEINKSRYKINEMYSHFISAKNRLKRGEKHLTNKSEESPQIELFNIGVQIQECQQSVLKIFKVHILKQKIALKSITELLESQLAYHEDCLVEIKKNLDTIMNRLADDHSGPVFGVSLKNHIANCDTEISVVINDCVAWIMNYGLDEEGIFRIAGKKITIEKLVVEYI
;
A
#
# COMPACT_ATOMS: atom_id res chain seq x y z
N VAL A 1 13.98 -21.18 -17.88
CA VAL A 1 12.60 -21.24 -17.35
C VAL A 1 11.99 -22.47 -17.99
N SER A 2 11.58 -23.46 -17.20
CA SER A 2 11.05 -24.74 -17.71
C SER A 2 9.91 -24.48 -18.71
N GLU A 3 9.75 -25.34 -19.72
CA GLU A 3 8.68 -25.25 -20.74
C GLU A 3 7.28 -25.11 -20.11
N GLU A 4 7.12 -25.60 -18.88
CA GLU A 4 5.92 -25.48 -18.05
C GLU A 4 5.47 -24.05 -17.74
N PHE A 5 6.37 -23.06 -17.72
CA PHE A 5 6.04 -21.63 -17.49
C PHE A 5 5.98 -20.81 -18.79
N ASN A 6 6.00 -21.46 -19.95
CA ASN A 6 5.74 -20.77 -21.21
C ASN A 6 4.32 -20.17 -21.20
N PRO A 7 4.09 -18.92 -21.66
CA PRO A 7 2.74 -18.35 -21.78
C PRO A 7 1.75 -19.19 -22.62
N GLY A 8 2.24 -20.12 -23.45
CA GLY A 8 1.40 -21.09 -24.17
C GLY A 8 0.86 -22.24 -23.30
N SER A 9 1.45 -22.53 -22.14
CA SER A 9 0.99 -23.58 -21.24
C SER A 9 -0.18 -23.10 -20.37
N LEU A 10 -0.99 -24.04 -19.85
CA LEU A 10 -2.05 -23.73 -18.90
C LEU A 10 -1.51 -23.04 -17.64
N LEU A 11 -0.42 -23.58 -17.08
CA LEU A 11 0.23 -23.01 -15.89
C LEU A 11 0.77 -21.60 -16.16
N GLY A 12 1.43 -21.38 -17.30
CA GLY A 12 1.95 -20.08 -17.70
C GLY A 12 0.83 -19.05 -17.88
N TYR A 13 -0.28 -19.44 -18.52
CA TYR A 13 -1.47 -18.60 -18.64
C TYR A 13 -2.05 -18.21 -17.28
N ILE A 14 -2.26 -19.17 -16.37
CA ILE A 14 -2.83 -18.92 -15.04
C ILE A 14 -1.91 -17.98 -14.24
N VAL A 15 -0.60 -18.23 -14.23
CA VAL A 15 0.37 -17.39 -13.53
C VAL A 15 0.36 -15.97 -14.09
N ASN A 16 0.31 -15.80 -15.42
CA ASN A 16 0.22 -14.47 -16.03
C ASN A 16 -1.09 -13.76 -15.67
N SER A 17 -2.22 -14.48 -15.71
CA SER A 17 -3.52 -13.93 -15.33
C SER A 17 -3.56 -13.47 -13.88
N LEU A 18 -2.95 -14.23 -12.96
CA LEU A 18 -2.80 -13.84 -11.55
C LEU A 18 -1.89 -12.62 -11.39
N ALA A 19 -0.81 -12.53 -12.16
CA ALA A 19 0.09 -11.37 -12.15
C ALA A 19 -0.64 -10.09 -12.60
N GLU A 20 -1.40 -10.16 -13.70
CA GLU A 20 -2.23 -9.05 -14.19
C GLU A 20 -3.28 -8.62 -13.16
N ASN A 21 -3.92 -9.58 -12.48
CA ASN A 21 -4.86 -9.28 -11.40
C ASN A 21 -4.16 -8.58 -10.23
N GLY A 22 -2.97 -9.05 -9.85
CA GLY A 22 -2.16 -8.42 -8.79
C GLY A 22 -1.80 -6.98 -9.11
N ILE A 23 -1.47 -6.66 -10.37
CA ILE A 23 -1.20 -5.29 -10.81
C ILE A 23 -2.44 -4.41 -10.63
N LYS A 24 -3.61 -4.86 -11.09
CA LYS A 24 -4.86 -4.08 -10.94
C LYS A 24 -5.26 -3.87 -9.48
N GLN A 25 -5.12 -4.89 -8.64
CA GLN A 25 -5.34 -4.72 -7.20
C GLN A 25 -4.38 -3.70 -6.59
N SER A 26 -3.12 -3.69 -7.04
CA SER A 26 -2.15 -2.68 -6.61
C SER A 26 -2.56 -1.27 -7.06
N GLU A 27 -3.08 -1.10 -8.27
CA GLU A 27 -3.58 0.21 -8.75
C GLU A 27 -4.74 0.70 -7.89
N LEU A 28 -5.71 -0.18 -7.59
CA LEU A 28 -6.83 0.13 -6.70
C LEU A 28 -6.35 0.51 -5.30
N LEU A 29 -5.36 -0.21 -4.76
CA LEU A 29 -4.78 0.09 -3.45
C LEU A 29 -4.10 1.47 -3.44
N VAL A 30 -3.35 1.80 -4.49
CA VAL A 30 -2.70 3.12 -4.60
C VAL A 30 -3.74 4.24 -4.63
N ALA A 31 -4.83 4.08 -5.37
CA ALA A 31 -5.93 5.04 -5.37
C ALA A 31 -6.55 5.17 -3.97
N HIS A 32 -6.82 4.04 -3.31
CA HIS A 32 -7.38 4.04 -1.96
C HIS A 32 -6.48 4.73 -0.92
N LEU A 33 -5.16 4.52 -1.01
CA LEU A 33 -4.20 5.21 -0.14
C LEU A 33 -4.19 6.73 -0.37
N ALA A 34 -4.42 7.18 -1.61
CA ALA A 34 -4.56 8.60 -1.91
C ALA A 34 -5.81 9.20 -1.24
N ASP A 35 -6.93 8.46 -1.26
CA ASP A 35 -8.17 8.85 -0.59
C ASP A 35 -8.01 8.88 0.94
N ILE A 36 -7.31 7.90 1.55
CA ILE A 36 -6.96 7.95 2.98
C ILE A 36 -6.18 9.24 3.28
N ASN A 37 -5.19 9.56 2.46
CA ASN A 37 -4.41 10.77 2.68
C ASN A 37 -5.26 12.04 2.59
N LEU A 38 -6.17 12.10 1.62
CA LEU A 38 -7.06 13.24 1.39
C LEU A 38 -8.12 13.41 2.49
N HIS A 39 -8.78 12.33 2.89
CA HIS A 39 -9.95 12.39 3.77
C HIS A 39 -9.62 12.15 5.26
N LEU A 40 -8.46 11.57 5.58
CA LEU A 40 -8.04 11.34 6.97
C LEU A 40 -6.80 12.15 7.33
N ILE A 41 -5.69 11.99 6.60
CA ILE A 41 -4.39 12.52 7.05
C ILE A 41 -4.38 14.05 6.98
N ILE A 42 -4.73 14.63 5.83
CA ILE A 42 -4.69 16.08 5.63
C ILE A 42 -5.63 16.81 6.61
N PRO A 43 -6.93 16.48 6.73
CA PRO A 43 -7.85 17.23 7.59
C PRO A 43 -7.47 17.16 9.07
N TYR A 44 -6.98 16.00 9.54
CA TYR A 44 -6.59 15.84 10.94
C TYR A 44 -5.25 16.49 11.26
N LYS A 45 -4.29 16.47 10.33
CA LYS A 45 -3.05 17.25 10.45
C LYS A 45 -3.38 18.74 10.64
N ASP A 46 -4.29 19.24 9.82
CA ASP A 46 -4.79 20.60 9.84
C ASP A 46 -5.43 21.00 11.18
N VAL A 47 -6.15 20.07 11.83
CA VAL A 47 -6.73 20.24 13.17
C VAL A 47 -5.63 20.29 14.24
N ILE A 48 -4.64 19.40 14.16
CA ILE A 48 -3.51 19.30 15.10
C ILE A 48 -2.66 20.57 15.04
N GLU A 49 -2.38 21.10 13.84
CA GLU A 49 -1.60 22.32 13.67
C GLU A 49 -2.25 23.51 14.38
N ILE A 50 -3.57 23.71 14.20
CA ILE A 50 -4.28 24.78 14.91
C ILE A 50 -4.36 24.53 16.42
N TYR A 51 -4.51 23.27 16.86
CA TYR A 51 -4.48 22.96 18.29
C TYR A 51 -3.14 23.36 18.93
N ASN A 52 -2.03 23.16 18.21
CA ASN A 52 -0.72 23.59 18.67
C ASN A 52 -0.61 25.13 18.75
N GLU A 53 -1.22 25.87 17.82
CA GLU A 53 -1.31 27.32 17.90
C GLU A 53 -2.11 27.78 19.12
N ILE A 54 -3.25 27.14 19.41
CA ILE A 54 -4.04 27.41 20.63
C ILE A 54 -3.19 27.23 21.88
N ASN A 55 -2.41 26.15 21.96
CA ASN A 55 -1.53 25.92 23.10
C ASN A 55 -0.47 27.01 23.25
N LYS A 56 0.17 27.43 22.15
CA LYS A 56 1.13 28.54 22.17
C LYS A 56 0.50 29.84 22.67
N SER A 57 -0.70 30.19 22.18
CA SER A 57 -1.41 31.38 22.64
C SER A 57 -1.83 31.29 24.10
N ARG A 58 -2.20 30.11 24.60
CA ARG A 58 -2.51 29.87 26.01
C ARG A 58 -1.31 30.15 26.92
N TYR A 59 -0.12 29.67 26.55
CA TYR A 59 1.11 29.99 27.29
C TYR A 59 1.38 31.49 27.32
N LYS A 60 1.26 32.17 26.18
CA LYS A 60 1.45 33.62 26.07
C LYS A 60 0.47 34.41 26.95
N ILE A 61 -0.81 34.04 26.96
CA ILE A 61 -1.81 34.68 27.83
C ILE A 61 -1.48 34.47 29.31
N ASN A 62 -1.09 33.26 29.72
CA ASN A 62 -0.74 32.99 31.12
C ASN A 62 0.47 33.81 31.58
N GLU A 63 1.48 33.97 30.72
CA GLU A 63 2.63 34.82 30.97
C GLU A 63 2.22 36.28 31.15
N MET A 64 1.41 36.83 30.24
CA MET A 64 0.88 38.20 30.34
C MET A 64 0.06 38.43 31.62
N TYR A 65 -0.77 37.46 32.03
CA TYR A 65 -1.51 37.54 33.29
C TYR A 65 -0.59 37.55 34.51
N SER A 66 0.50 36.78 34.48
CA SER A 66 1.52 36.82 35.54
C SER A 66 2.12 38.22 35.69
N HIS A 67 2.51 38.85 34.58
CA HIS A 67 3.01 40.23 34.56
C HIS A 67 1.97 41.23 35.07
N PHE A 68 0.72 41.11 34.62
CA PHE A 68 -0.38 41.96 35.07
C PHE A 68 -0.60 41.88 36.58
N ILE A 69 -0.60 40.66 37.16
CA ILE A 69 -0.74 40.46 38.60
C ILE A 69 0.44 41.05 39.35
N SER A 70 1.66 40.89 38.84
CA SER A 70 2.88 41.48 39.41
C SER A 70 2.80 43.01 39.48
N ALA A 71 2.51 43.66 38.35
CA ALA A 71 2.33 45.12 38.27
C ALA A 71 1.19 45.61 39.19
N LYS A 72 0.10 44.85 39.29
CA LYS A 72 -1.04 45.15 40.17
C LYS A 72 -0.64 45.10 41.64
N ASN A 73 0.19 44.14 42.03
CA ASN A 73 0.69 44.02 43.39
C ASN A 73 1.65 45.15 43.75
N ARG A 74 2.52 45.59 42.83
CA ARG A 74 3.41 46.76 43.01
C ARG A 74 2.61 48.04 43.24
N LEU A 75 1.57 48.29 42.43
CA LEU A 75 0.68 49.44 42.61
C LEU A 75 0.00 49.43 43.99
N LYS A 76 -0.52 48.29 44.44
CA LYS A 76 -1.17 48.15 45.75
C LYS A 76 -0.23 48.41 46.93
N ARG A 77 1.06 48.07 46.79
CA ARG A 77 2.08 48.32 47.81
C ARG A 77 2.49 49.80 47.89
N GLY A 78 1.98 50.65 47.00
CA GLY A 78 2.32 52.07 46.99
C GLY A 78 3.80 52.31 46.71
N GLU A 79 4.45 51.43 45.94
CA GLU A 79 5.83 51.60 45.48
C GLU A 79 5.93 52.84 44.58
N LYS A 80 6.12 54.00 45.20
CA LYS A 80 6.50 55.25 44.54
C LYS A 80 8.02 55.26 44.37
N HIS A 81 8.57 54.37 43.55
CA HIS A 81 9.96 54.52 43.13
C HIS A 81 10.05 55.60 42.04
N LEU A 82 10.23 56.86 42.45
CA LEU A 82 10.83 57.89 41.61
C LEU A 82 12.36 57.84 41.79
N THR A 83 12.99 56.81 41.24
CA THR A 83 14.44 56.76 41.10
C THR A 83 14.80 56.08 39.79
N ASN A 84 14.37 56.67 38.66
CA ASN A 84 15.03 56.68 37.34
C ASN A 84 14.03 57.16 36.27
N LYS A 85 14.50 58.03 35.35
CA LYS A 85 13.69 58.71 34.32
C LYS A 85 13.11 57.79 33.21
N SER A 86 13.04 56.49 33.43
CA SER A 86 12.68 55.51 32.40
C SER A 86 11.57 54.54 32.81
N GLU A 87 11.10 54.57 34.05
CA GLU A 87 10.04 53.66 34.52
C GLU A 87 8.66 54.31 34.36
N GLU A 88 7.85 53.75 33.47
CA GLU A 88 6.43 54.08 33.35
C GLU A 88 5.74 53.90 34.70
N SER A 89 4.79 54.79 35.03
CA SER A 89 4.05 54.63 36.28
C SER A 89 3.34 53.26 36.30
N PRO A 90 3.25 52.57 37.45
CA PRO A 90 2.60 51.24 37.53
C PRO A 90 1.15 51.23 37.01
N GLN A 91 0.49 52.39 36.95
CA GLN A 91 -0.85 52.58 36.39
C GLN A 91 -0.86 52.50 34.86
N ILE A 92 0.13 53.11 34.21
CA ILE A 92 0.30 53.08 32.75
C ILE A 92 0.74 51.67 32.31
N GLU A 93 1.68 51.06 33.04
CA GLU A 93 2.12 49.67 32.81
C GLU A 93 0.92 48.69 32.86
N LEU A 94 0.07 48.81 33.88
CA LEU A 94 -1.15 48.00 34.02
C LEU A 94 -2.13 48.20 32.86
N PHE A 95 -2.32 49.45 32.43
CA PHE A 95 -3.20 49.75 31.29
C PHE A 95 -2.65 49.12 30.01
N ASN A 96 -1.36 49.28 29.74
CA ASN A 96 -0.69 48.72 28.56
C ASN A 96 -0.78 47.18 28.52
N ILE A 97 -0.46 46.50 29.63
CA ILE A 97 -0.58 45.04 29.72
C ILE A 97 -2.05 44.60 29.57
N GLY A 98 -2.99 45.36 30.16
CA GLY A 98 -4.42 45.08 30.03
C GLY A 98 -4.92 45.11 28.59
N VAL A 99 -4.49 46.11 27.81
CA VAL A 99 -4.79 46.20 26.37
C VAL A 99 -4.20 45.01 25.61
N GLN A 100 -2.94 44.65 25.87
CA GLN A 100 -2.30 43.50 25.23
C GLN A 100 -2.99 42.17 25.56
N ILE A 101 -3.45 41.98 26.80
CA ILE A 101 -4.24 40.80 27.20
C ILE A 101 -5.54 40.75 26.39
N GLN A 102 -6.24 41.88 26.28
CA GLN A 102 -7.51 41.94 25.54
C GLN A 102 -7.31 41.64 24.05
N GLU A 103 -6.28 42.20 23.42
CA GLU A 103 -5.90 41.89 22.03
C GLU A 103 -5.55 40.41 21.86
N CYS A 104 -4.79 39.85 22.80
CA CYS A 104 -4.42 38.44 22.77
C CYS A 104 -5.66 37.54 22.90
N GLN A 105 -6.60 37.86 23.80
CA GLN A 105 -7.88 37.15 23.93
C GLN A 105 -8.69 37.18 22.64
N GLN A 106 -8.78 38.33 21.97
CA GLN A 106 -9.47 38.43 20.68
C GLN A 106 -8.80 37.58 19.60
N SER A 107 -7.46 37.55 19.58
CA SER A 107 -6.71 36.67 18.69
C SER A 107 -7.01 35.19 18.97
N VAL A 108 -6.99 34.77 20.24
CA VAL A 108 -7.32 33.40 20.64
C VAL A 108 -8.73 33.00 20.23
N LEU A 109 -9.73 33.88 20.40
CA LEU A 109 -11.10 33.63 19.95
C LEU A 109 -11.17 33.38 18.44
N LYS A 110 -10.39 34.10 17.62
CA LYS A 110 -10.31 33.86 16.18
C LYS A 110 -9.73 32.48 15.89
N ILE A 111 -8.63 32.11 16.54
CA ILE A 111 -7.98 30.80 16.36
C ILE A 111 -8.95 29.66 16.75
N PHE A 112 -9.66 29.78 17.87
CA PHE A 112 -10.66 28.79 18.30
C PHE A 112 -11.80 28.62 17.29
N LYS A 113 -12.30 29.72 16.69
CA LYS A 113 -13.32 29.63 15.64
C LYS A 113 -12.82 28.83 14.45
N VAL A 114 -11.59 29.08 13.99
CA VAL A 114 -10.98 28.31 12.89
C VAL A 114 -10.80 26.84 13.29
N HIS A 115 -10.39 26.57 14.53
CA HIS A 115 -10.23 25.21 15.04
C HIS A 115 -11.55 24.42 14.97
N ILE A 116 -12.65 25.01 15.42
CA ILE A 116 -13.98 24.39 15.37
C ILE A 116 -14.39 24.09 13.92
N LEU A 117 -14.12 25.00 12.99
CA LEU A 117 -14.40 24.80 11.57
C LEU A 117 -13.57 23.64 10.99
N LYS A 118 -12.26 23.58 11.28
CA LYS A 118 -11.39 22.50 10.84
C LYS A 118 -11.79 21.14 11.43
N GLN A 119 -12.14 21.09 12.72
CA GLN A 119 -12.69 19.86 13.33
C GLN A 119 -13.95 19.39 12.60
N LYS A 120 -14.86 20.31 12.28
CA LYS A 120 -16.09 19.97 11.55
C LYS A 120 -15.80 19.41 10.16
N ILE A 121 -14.82 19.95 9.46
CA ILE A 121 -14.38 19.43 8.15
C ILE A 121 -13.80 18.02 8.32
N ALA A 122 -12.88 17.83 9.27
CA ALA A 122 -12.26 16.53 9.54
C ALA A 122 -13.26 15.45 9.96
N LEU A 123 -14.29 15.80 10.73
CA LEU A 123 -15.35 14.87 11.09
C LEU A 123 -16.22 14.47 9.90
N LYS A 124 -16.51 15.42 9.00
CA LYS A 124 -17.28 15.13 7.78
C LYS A 124 -16.51 14.24 6.83
N SER A 125 -15.20 14.45 6.70
CA SER A 125 -14.35 13.65 5.80
C SER A 125 -14.24 12.18 6.23
N ILE A 126 -14.56 11.80 7.47
CA ILE A 126 -14.70 10.39 7.85
C ILE A 126 -15.78 9.68 7.02
N THR A 127 -16.89 10.36 6.72
CA THR A 127 -17.96 9.72 5.95
C THR A 127 -17.49 9.47 4.52
N GLU A 128 -16.84 10.46 3.91
CA GLU A 128 -16.22 10.34 2.57
C GLU A 128 -15.16 9.23 2.54
N LEU A 129 -14.36 9.10 3.59
CA LEU A 129 -13.39 8.01 3.74
C LEU A 129 -14.06 6.63 3.75
N LEU A 130 -15.13 6.47 4.52
CA LEU A 130 -15.85 5.19 4.60
C LEU A 130 -16.53 4.84 3.29
N GLU A 131 -17.08 5.82 2.57
CA GLU A 131 -17.65 5.64 1.24
C GLU A 131 -16.58 5.23 0.22
N SER A 132 -15.40 5.88 0.22
CA SER A 132 -14.27 5.47 -0.62
C SER A 132 -13.74 4.07 -0.25
N GLN A 133 -13.65 3.74 1.04
CA GLN A 133 -13.25 2.41 1.51
C GLN A 133 -14.20 1.32 0.99
N LEU A 134 -15.51 1.57 1.06
CA LEU A 134 -16.51 0.66 0.54
C LEU A 134 -16.31 0.44 -0.96
N ALA A 135 -16.21 1.52 -1.74
CA ALA A 135 -16.00 1.45 -3.19
C ALA A 135 -14.73 0.68 -3.56
N TYR A 136 -13.62 0.96 -2.88
CA TYR A 136 -12.35 0.22 -3.08
C TYR A 136 -12.51 -1.29 -2.88
N HIS A 137 -13.20 -1.71 -1.81
CA HIS A 137 -13.41 -3.13 -1.54
C HIS A 137 -14.37 -3.78 -2.55
N GLU A 138 -15.41 -3.06 -3.00
CA GLU A 138 -16.31 -3.52 -4.04
C GLU A 138 -15.59 -3.70 -5.38
N ASP A 139 -14.75 -2.75 -5.78
CA ASP A 139 -13.95 -2.82 -7.01
C ASP A 139 -12.94 -3.97 -6.97
N CYS A 140 -12.25 -4.15 -5.82
CA CYS A 140 -11.38 -5.30 -5.61
C CYS A 140 -12.12 -6.62 -5.77
N LEU A 141 -13.32 -6.73 -5.19
CA LEU A 141 -14.13 -7.94 -5.26
C LEU A 141 -14.57 -8.23 -6.71
N VAL A 142 -14.95 -7.20 -7.47
CA VAL A 142 -15.31 -7.35 -8.89
C VAL A 142 -14.13 -7.90 -9.69
N GLU A 143 -12.93 -7.34 -9.52
CA GLU A 143 -11.75 -7.75 -10.28
C GLU A 143 -11.27 -9.16 -9.86
N ILE A 144 -11.37 -9.52 -8.58
CA ILE A 144 -11.11 -10.90 -8.11
C ILE A 144 -12.10 -11.89 -8.73
N LYS A 145 -13.40 -11.59 -8.71
CA LYS A 145 -14.43 -12.47 -9.31
C LYS A 145 -14.20 -12.68 -10.79
N LYS A 146 -13.91 -11.59 -11.53
CA LYS A 146 -13.59 -11.67 -12.95
C LYS A 146 -12.40 -12.59 -13.24
N ASN A 147 -11.34 -12.50 -12.43
CA ASN A 147 -10.16 -13.33 -12.60
C ASN A 147 -10.44 -14.80 -12.24
N LEU A 148 -11.20 -15.04 -11.16
CA LEU A 148 -11.67 -16.37 -10.78
C LEU A 148 -12.47 -17.02 -11.92
N ASP A 149 -13.44 -16.32 -12.50
CA ASP A 149 -14.24 -16.82 -13.61
C ASP A 149 -13.37 -17.12 -14.84
N THR A 150 -12.38 -16.26 -15.12
CA THR A 150 -11.42 -16.46 -16.23
C THR A 150 -10.60 -17.73 -16.03
N ILE A 151 -10.06 -17.94 -14.83
CA ILE A 151 -9.26 -19.12 -14.50
C ILE A 151 -10.12 -20.38 -14.51
N MET A 152 -11.33 -20.34 -13.95
CA MET A 152 -12.26 -21.47 -13.92
C MET A 152 -12.65 -21.91 -15.34
N ASN A 153 -12.98 -20.97 -16.21
CA ASN A 153 -13.29 -21.28 -17.61
C ASN A 153 -12.09 -21.91 -18.32
N ARG A 154 -10.88 -21.35 -18.12
CA ARG A 154 -9.67 -21.91 -18.72
C ARG A 154 -9.34 -23.32 -18.21
N LEU A 155 -9.57 -23.59 -16.92
CA LEU A 155 -9.41 -24.92 -16.33
C LEU A 155 -10.46 -25.91 -16.85
N ALA A 156 -11.69 -25.45 -17.10
CA ALA A 156 -12.75 -26.27 -17.66
C ALA A 156 -12.54 -26.60 -19.16
N ASP A 157 -11.97 -25.66 -19.90
CA ASP A 157 -11.59 -25.83 -21.31
C ASP A 157 -10.37 -26.75 -21.48
N ASP A 158 -9.58 -26.96 -20.42
CA ASP A 158 -8.48 -27.93 -20.46
C ASP A 158 -9.03 -29.35 -20.45
N HIS A 159 -9.07 -29.97 -21.62
CA HIS A 159 -9.55 -31.33 -21.82
C HIS A 159 -8.54 -32.40 -21.37
N SER A 160 -7.55 -32.05 -20.53
CA SER A 160 -6.62 -33.02 -19.98
C SER A 160 -7.34 -33.91 -18.95
N GLY A 161 -7.96 -34.98 -19.45
CA GLY A 161 -8.45 -36.06 -18.61
C GLY A 161 -7.34 -36.63 -17.72
N PRO A 162 -7.67 -37.36 -16.64
CA PRO A 162 -6.67 -37.96 -15.78
C PRO A 162 -5.70 -38.84 -16.58
N VAL A 163 -4.40 -38.56 -16.47
CA VAL A 163 -3.34 -39.30 -17.19
C VAL A 163 -3.07 -40.67 -16.56
N PHE A 164 -3.26 -40.77 -15.24
CA PHE A 164 -3.05 -42.01 -14.47
C PHE A 164 -4.36 -42.53 -13.88
N GLY A 165 -4.44 -43.85 -13.66
CA GLY A 165 -5.61 -44.48 -13.04
C GLY A 165 -6.82 -44.68 -13.97
N VAL A 166 -6.68 -44.39 -15.26
CA VAL A 166 -7.69 -44.68 -16.30
C VAL A 166 -7.16 -45.68 -17.33
N SER A 167 -8.08 -46.35 -18.04
CA SER A 167 -7.67 -47.25 -19.12
C SER A 167 -7.03 -46.47 -20.27
N LEU A 168 -6.04 -47.08 -20.93
CA LEU A 168 -5.33 -46.48 -22.07
C LEU A 168 -6.29 -46.02 -23.18
N LYS A 169 -7.35 -46.79 -23.45
CA LYS A 169 -8.37 -46.45 -24.44
C LYS A 169 -9.08 -45.13 -24.09
N ASN A 170 -9.43 -44.95 -22.82
CA ASN A 170 -10.09 -43.72 -22.37
C ASN A 170 -9.10 -42.54 -22.35
N HIS A 171 -7.84 -42.78 -21.98
CA HIS A 171 -6.77 -41.79 -22.03
C HIS A 171 -6.59 -41.23 -23.46
N ILE A 172 -6.38 -42.11 -24.44
CA ILE A 172 -6.22 -41.76 -25.86
C ILE A 172 -7.43 -40.97 -26.38
N ALA A 173 -8.64 -41.43 -26.04
CA ALA A 173 -9.87 -40.75 -26.45
C ALA A 173 -10.04 -39.35 -25.82
N ASN A 174 -9.59 -39.16 -24.58
CA ASN A 174 -9.72 -37.89 -23.87
C ASN A 174 -8.64 -36.88 -24.27
N CYS A 175 -7.40 -37.34 -24.49
CA CYS A 175 -6.28 -36.49 -24.86
C CYS A 175 -6.20 -36.20 -26.37
N ASP A 176 -7.05 -36.82 -27.18
CA ASP A 176 -7.04 -36.74 -28.65
C ASP A 176 -5.66 -37.07 -29.25
N THR A 177 -5.02 -38.13 -28.71
CA THR A 177 -3.69 -38.60 -29.12
C THR A 177 -3.73 -40.05 -29.58
N GLU A 178 -2.92 -40.42 -30.58
CA GLU A 178 -2.82 -41.83 -31.03
C GLU A 178 -2.06 -42.74 -30.05
N ILE A 179 -1.17 -42.15 -29.24
CA ILE A 179 -0.32 -42.84 -28.26
C ILE A 179 -0.53 -42.15 -26.90
N SER A 180 -0.32 -42.89 -25.79
CA SER A 180 -0.34 -42.29 -24.46
C SER A 180 0.64 -41.12 -24.37
N VAL A 181 0.16 -39.99 -23.83
CA VAL A 181 0.95 -38.77 -23.61
C VAL A 181 2.22 -39.08 -22.80
N VAL A 182 2.14 -39.96 -21.78
CA VAL A 182 3.32 -40.38 -20.99
C VAL A 182 4.38 -41.05 -21.87
N ILE A 183 3.97 -41.96 -22.77
CA ILE A 183 4.91 -42.63 -23.67
C ILE A 183 5.49 -41.64 -24.66
N ASN A 184 4.64 -40.76 -25.22
CA ASN A 184 5.06 -39.73 -26.14
C ASN A 184 6.12 -38.81 -25.50
N ASP A 185 5.90 -38.37 -24.27
CA ASP A 185 6.83 -37.52 -23.53
C ASP A 185 8.13 -38.26 -23.20
N CYS A 186 8.06 -39.53 -22.77
CA CYS A 186 9.25 -40.35 -22.58
C CYS A 186 10.07 -40.49 -23.87
N VAL A 187 9.43 -40.73 -25.01
CA VAL A 187 10.10 -40.82 -26.31
C VAL A 187 10.69 -39.48 -26.72
N ALA A 188 9.94 -38.39 -26.59
CA ALA A 188 10.43 -37.04 -26.87
C ALA A 188 11.65 -36.69 -26.01
N TRP A 189 11.61 -37.02 -24.72
CA TRP A 189 12.73 -36.80 -23.81
C TRP A 189 13.96 -37.62 -24.20
N ILE A 190 13.80 -38.91 -24.53
CA ILE A 190 14.90 -39.76 -25.02
C ILE A 190 15.49 -39.22 -26.32
N MET A 191 14.65 -38.73 -27.24
CA MET A 191 15.11 -38.17 -28.52
C MET A 191 15.87 -36.84 -28.34
N ASN A 192 15.46 -36.02 -27.36
CA ASN A 192 16.04 -34.70 -27.13
C ASN A 192 17.27 -34.75 -26.21
N TYR A 193 17.28 -35.62 -25.20
CA TYR A 193 18.27 -35.63 -24.12
C TYR A 193 18.93 -37.00 -23.90
N GLY A 194 18.44 -38.07 -24.52
CA GLY A 194 18.91 -39.42 -24.21
C GLY A 194 20.39 -39.68 -24.53
N LEU A 195 21.00 -38.89 -25.42
CA LEU A 195 22.43 -38.97 -25.74
C LEU A 195 23.31 -38.28 -24.69
N ASP A 196 22.76 -37.31 -23.96
CA ASP A 196 23.46 -36.57 -22.91
C ASP A 196 23.48 -37.33 -21.58
N GLU A 197 22.71 -38.42 -21.50
CA GLU A 197 22.43 -39.15 -20.27
C GLU A 197 23.17 -40.49 -20.24
N GLU A 198 23.97 -40.70 -19.20
CA GLU A 198 24.83 -41.88 -19.08
C GLU A 198 24.01 -43.18 -18.93
N GLY A 199 24.34 -44.18 -19.74
CA GLY A 199 23.81 -45.54 -19.60
C GLY A 199 22.45 -45.81 -20.25
N ILE A 200 21.80 -44.81 -20.87
CA ILE A 200 20.54 -44.98 -21.61
C ILE A 200 20.75 -45.79 -22.89
N PHE A 201 21.74 -45.41 -23.70
CA PHE A 201 22.04 -46.11 -24.95
C PHE A 201 23.25 -47.03 -24.80
N ARG A 202 23.02 -48.33 -24.96
CA ARG A 202 24.11 -49.31 -25.13
C ARG A 202 24.51 -49.35 -26.60
N ILE A 203 25.57 -48.64 -26.94
CA ILE A 203 26.19 -48.72 -28.26
C ILE A 203 27.07 -49.97 -28.31
N ALA A 204 26.60 -51.03 -28.98
CA ALA A 204 27.45 -52.17 -29.31
C ALA A 204 28.28 -51.83 -30.57
N GLY A 205 29.58 -51.62 -30.40
CA GLY A 205 30.48 -51.27 -31.50
C GLY A 205 31.92 -51.73 -31.25
N LYS A 206 32.66 -52.00 -32.33
CA LYS A 206 34.13 -52.16 -32.22
C LYS A 206 34.71 -50.84 -31.72
N LYS A 207 35.63 -50.88 -30.75
CA LYS A 207 36.24 -49.73 -30.07
C LYS A 207 36.59 -48.55 -31.01
N ILE A 208 37.22 -48.84 -32.14
CA ILE A 208 37.61 -47.85 -33.17
C ILE A 208 36.43 -47.07 -33.77
N THR A 209 35.25 -47.68 -33.90
CA THR A 209 34.06 -47.03 -34.45
C THR A 209 33.41 -46.10 -33.42
N ILE A 210 33.44 -46.48 -32.15
CA ILE A 210 32.92 -45.67 -31.04
C ILE A 210 33.83 -44.45 -30.81
N GLU A 211 35.16 -44.64 -30.81
CA GLU A 211 36.13 -43.54 -30.67
C GLU A 211 36.00 -42.48 -31.76
N LYS A 212 35.63 -42.86 -32.99
CA LYS A 212 35.38 -41.90 -34.08
C LYS A 212 34.10 -41.10 -33.89
N LEU A 213 33.01 -41.73 -33.45
CA LEU A 213 31.72 -41.06 -33.23
C LEU A 213 31.79 -40.08 -32.06
N VAL A 214 32.53 -40.43 -30.99
CA VAL A 214 32.74 -39.54 -29.84
C VAL A 214 33.48 -38.26 -30.24
N VAL A 215 34.47 -38.34 -31.13
CA VAL A 215 35.24 -37.17 -31.59
C VAL A 215 34.45 -36.25 -32.53
N GLU A 216 33.41 -36.79 -33.18
CA GLU A 216 32.66 -36.10 -34.23
C GLU A 216 31.35 -35.48 -33.72
N TYR A 217 30.82 -35.94 -32.57
CA TYR A 217 29.51 -35.55 -32.05
C TYR A 217 29.47 -35.15 -30.55
N ILE A 218 30.60 -35.23 -29.83
CA ILE A 218 30.75 -34.73 -28.45
C ILE A 218 31.90 -33.72 -28.44
#